data_AF-A0A2Z3H1Y5-F1
#
_entry.id   AF-A0A2Z3H1Y5-F1
#
_cell.length_a   1.000
_cell.length_b   1.000
_cell.length_c   1.000
_cell.angle_alpha   90.00
_cell.angle_beta   90.00
_cell.angle_gamma   90.00
#
_symmetry.space_group_name_H-M   'P 1'
#
loop_
_entity.id
_entity.type
_entity.pdbx_description
1 polymer ?
#
loop_
_entity_poly.entity_id
_entity_poly.type
_entity_poly.pdbx_seq_one_letter_code
_entity_poly.pdbx_strand_id
1 'polypeptide(L)'
;MHGAGVAEAEPGAAPDTARGVVTHRSSGDGGAGELYVRQQRQCEMRRWKCVVGLLALAALLLARGCVAGFVALDRYLDPFDDRPFSPAAWAAADERGRGPMARDAIRHLPAGTPKERVRELLGEGEPPSRDPRGPVDGYGVRLDHPETWVYWLGCWSGLGPYGFDDAFLYVHFGPDGRVVAAEVNGG
;
A
#
# COMPACT_ATOMS: atom_id res chain seq x y z
N MET A 1 -86.45 -9.23 31.90
CA MET A 1 -86.31 -9.98 33.17
C MET A 1 -85.12 -9.37 33.90
N HIS A 2 -85.36 -8.38 34.78
CA HIS A 2 -85.42 -8.56 36.26
C HIS A 2 -84.08 -9.10 36.77
N GLY A 3 -83.22 -8.29 37.41
CA GLY A 3 -83.38 -7.74 38.78
C GLY A 3 -82.66 -8.71 39.74
N ALA A 4 -81.91 -8.37 40.77
CA ALA A 4 -81.62 -7.15 41.54
C ALA A 4 -80.19 -7.34 42.13
N GLY A 5 -79.44 -6.31 42.54
CA GLY A 5 -79.49 -5.76 43.92
C GLY A 5 -78.98 -6.79 44.94
N VAL A 6 -78.00 -6.54 45.81
CA VAL A 6 -77.91 -5.41 46.75
C VAL A 6 -76.49 -5.42 47.37
N ALA A 7 -75.96 -4.21 47.57
CA ALA A 7 -74.79 -3.92 48.38
C ALA A 7 -75.16 -3.89 49.87
N GLU A 8 -74.26 -4.34 50.74
CA GLU A 8 -74.28 -3.97 52.15
C GLU A 8 -73.05 -3.09 52.42
N ALA A 9 -73.33 -1.80 52.57
CA ALA A 9 -72.49 -0.80 53.23
C ALA A 9 -72.80 -0.93 54.75
N GLU A 10 -71.96 -0.65 55.73
CA GLU A 10 -71.08 0.49 56.04
C GLU A 10 -70.49 0.18 57.47
N PRO A 11 -69.83 1.08 58.24
CA PRO A 11 -69.21 2.38 57.95
C PRO A 11 -67.80 2.53 58.58
N GLY A 12 -67.11 3.62 58.27
CA GLY A 12 -66.24 4.24 59.29
C GLY A 12 -64.94 4.86 58.78
N ALA A 13 -65.01 6.17 58.56
CA ALA A 13 -63.90 7.13 58.66
C ALA A 13 -62.84 7.17 57.53
N ALA A 14 -63.07 8.07 56.57
CA ALA A 14 -62.08 9.10 56.26
C ALA A 14 -62.35 10.29 57.21
N PRO A 15 -61.35 11.07 57.66
CA PRO A 15 -60.40 11.79 56.80
C PRO A 15 -58.96 11.64 57.37
N ASP A 16 -57.85 12.19 56.88
CA ASP A 16 -57.60 13.42 56.18
C ASP A 16 -56.17 13.35 55.61
N THR A 17 -55.95 14.13 54.55
CA THR A 17 -54.69 14.68 54.06
C THR A 17 -53.37 14.30 54.77
N ALA A 18 -52.48 13.61 54.05
CA ALA A 18 -51.04 13.80 54.19
C ALA A 18 -50.32 13.51 52.85
N ARG A 19 -50.42 14.44 51.89
CA ARG A 19 -49.37 14.58 50.87
C ARG A 19 -48.13 15.15 51.58
N GLY A 20 -47.40 14.27 52.25
CA GLY A 20 -46.05 14.55 52.72
C GLY A 20 -45.15 14.69 51.51
N VAL A 21 -44.95 15.92 51.04
CA VAL A 21 -43.73 16.28 50.32
C VAL A 21 -42.61 16.13 51.32
N VAL A 22 -42.01 14.94 51.38
CA VAL A 22 -40.79 14.71 52.14
C VAL A 22 -39.65 15.30 51.32
N THR A 23 -39.43 16.61 51.45
CA THR A 23 -38.11 17.18 51.22
C THR A 23 -37.20 16.68 52.34
N HIS A 24 -36.61 15.50 52.17
CA HIS A 24 -35.46 15.10 52.96
C HIS A 24 -34.31 16.05 52.60
N ARG A 25 -34.13 17.10 53.40
CA ARG A 25 -32.83 17.76 53.56
C ARG A 25 -31.95 16.79 54.33
N SER A 26 -31.34 15.85 53.61
CA SER A 26 -30.28 14.99 54.15
C SER A 26 -29.02 15.83 54.28
N SER A 27 -28.87 16.44 55.44
CA SER A 27 -27.61 16.94 55.97
C SER A 27 -26.81 15.73 56.47
N GLY A 28 -26.00 15.13 55.60
CA GLY A 28 -25.17 13.98 55.96
C GLY A 28 -24.32 13.54 54.77
N ASP A 29 -23.02 13.81 54.86
CA ASP A 29 -21.92 13.28 54.06
C ASP A 29 -22.16 13.14 52.55
N GLY A 30 -21.76 14.17 51.81
CA GLY A 30 -21.57 14.17 50.36
C GLY A 30 -20.47 13.23 49.85
N GLY A 31 -20.33 12.04 50.45
CA GLY A 31 -19.32 11.05 50.10
C GLY A 31 -19.81 10.02 49.09
N ALA A 32 -20.98 9.41 49.29
CA ALA A 32 -21.37 8.22 48.51
C ALA A 32 -21.86 8.55 47.09
N GLY A 33 -22.78 9.50 46.93
CA GLY A 33 -23.36 9.84 45.62
C GLY A 33 -22.37 10.46 44.64
N GLU A 34 -21.44 11.30 45.13
CA GLU A 34 -20.37 11.87 44.29
C GLU A 34 -19.32 10.81 43.87
N LEU A 35 -19.04 9.83 44.73
CA LEU A 35 -18.14 8.71 44.42
C LEU A 35 -18.68 7.85 43.29
N TYR A 36 -19.96 7.49 43.32
CA TYR A 36 -20.60 6.73 42.24
C TYR A 36 -20.56 7.50 40.90
N VAL A 37 -20.87 8.80 40.90
CA VAL A 37 -20.84 9.63 39.68
C VAL A 37 -19.42 9.81 39.13
N ARG A 38 -18.41 10.00 39.97
CA ARG A 38 -17.00 10.09 39.53
C ARG A 38 -16.49 8.75 39.01
N GLN A 39 -16.85 7.64 39.65
CA GLN A 39 -16.46 6.30 39.23
C GLN A 39 -17.12 5.90 37.90
N GLN A 40 -18.39 6.27 37.70
CA GLN A 40 -19.12 6.03 36.46
C GLN A 40 -18.52 6.84 35.29
N ARG A 41 -18.21 8.13 35.50
CA ARG A 41 -17.50 8.96 34.50
C ARG A 41 -16.09 8.45 34.19
N GLN A 42 -15.36 7.92 35.18
CA GLN A 42 -14.03 7.34 34.94
C GLN A 42 -14.10 6.02 34.15
N CYS A 43 -15.11 5.18 34.40
CA CYS A 43 -15.35 3.96 33.62
C CYS A 43 -15.74 4.28 32.16
N GLU A 44 -16.62 5.27 31.95
CA GLU A 44 -16.99 5.73 30.60
C GLU A 44 -15.81 6.34 29.86
N MET A 45 -14.99 7.17 30.52
CA MET A 45 -13.78 7.72 29.90
C MET A 45 -12.73 6.64 29.57
N ARG A 46 -12.56 5.62 30.42
CA ARG A 46 -11.69 4.47 30.10
C ARG A 46 -12.23 3.68 28.91
N ARG A 47 -13.54 3.41 28.87
CA ARG A 47 -14.21 2.73 27.75
C ARG A 47 -14.08 3.53 26.45
N TRP A 48 -14.26 4.85 26.50
CA TRP A 48 -14.10 5.73 25.34
C TRP A 48 -12.67 5.75 24.82
N LYS A 49 -11.67 5.84 25.71
CA LYS A 49 -10.25 5.75 25.33
C LYS A 49 -9.93 4.40 24.68
N CYS A 50 -10.48 3.29 25.19
CA CYS A 50 -10.30 1.98 24.56
C CYS A 50 -10.96 1.90 23.18
N VAL A 51 -12.18 2.43 23.01
CA VAL A 51 -12.87 2.46 21.71
C VAL A 51 -12.10 3.31 20.71
N VAL A 52 -11.65 4.52 21.10
CA VAL A 52 -10.83 5.38 20.24
C VAL A 52 -9.50 4.70 19.90
N GLY A 53 -8.85 4.04 20.85
CA GLY A 53 -7.63 3.28 20.61
C GLY A 53 -7.83 2.13 19.61
N LEU A 54 -8.93 1.38 19.72
CA LEU A 54 -9.27 0.30 18.79
C LEU A 54 -9.61 0.82 17.40
N LEU A 55 -10.34 1.93 17.29
CA LEU A 55 -10.63 2.57 16.00
C LEU A 55 -9.36 3.12 15.34
N ALA A 56 -8.46 3.73 16.10
CA ALA A 56 -7.18 4.21 15.59
C ALA A 56 -6.31 3.04 15.10
N LEU A 57 -6.26 1.93 15.84
CA LEU A 57 -5.56 0.72 15.41
C LEU A 57 -6.17 0.12 14.15
N ALA A 58 -7.50 0.01 14.09
CA ALA A 58 -8.22 -0.50 12.91
C ALA A 58 -7.95 0.37 11.68
N ALA A 59 -8.00 1.71 11.83
CA ALA A 59 -7.68 2.65 10.76
C ALA A 59 -6.22 2.52 10.29
N LEU A 60 -5.26 2.36 11.21
CA LEU A 60 -3.84 2.14 10.88
C LEU A 60 -3.62 0.84 10.12
N LEU A 61 -4.30 -0.25 10.51
CA LEU A 61 -4.21 -1.54 9.83
C LEU A 61 -4.82 -1.47 8.43
N LEU A 62 -5.98 -0.83 8.28
CA LEU A 62 -6.61 -0.57 6.98
C LEU A 62 -5.69 0.26 6.08
N ALA A 63 -5.14 1.37 6.59
CA ALA A 63 -4.23 2.22 5.84
C ALA A 63 -2.98 1.43 5.38
N ARG A 64 -2.38 0.62 6.26
CA ARG A 64 -1.27 -0.27 5.89
C ARG A 64 -1.65 -1.29 4.81
N GLY A 65 -2.82 -1.90 4.95
CA GLY A 65 -3.34 -2.85 3.97
C GLY A 65 -3.54 -2.21 2.60
N CYS A 66 -4.14 -1.02 2.55
CA CYS A 66 -4.32 -0.26 1.32
C CYS A 66 -2.99 0.11 0.67
N VAL A 67 -2.00 0.58 1.43
CA VAL A 67 -0.67 0.92 0.90
C VAL A 67 0.04 -0.34 0.37
N ALA A 68 0.02 -1.44 1.11
CA ALA A 68 0.62 -2.70 0.66
C ALA A 68 -0.08 -3.23 -0.61
N GLY A 69 -1.41 -3.15 -0.66
CA GLY A 69 -2.19 -3.53 -1.84
C GLY A 69 -1.89 -2.65 -3.06
N PHE A 70 -1.76 -1.34 -2.86
CA PHE A 70 -1.39 -0.42 -3.93
C PHE A 70 0.02 -0.69 -4.47
N VAL A 71 1.00 -0.91 -3.59
CA VAL A 71 2.38 -1.27 -4.00
C VAL A 71 2.42 -2.62 -4.72
N ALA A 72 1.64 -3.60 -4.26
CA ALA A 72 1.55 -4.89 -4.92
C ALA A 72 0.91 -4.76 -6.32
N LEU A 73 -0.12 -3.94 -6.45
CA LEU A 73 -0.76 -3.64 -7.73
C LEU A 73 0.20 -2.87 -8.65
N ASP A 74 0.89 -1.85 -8.15
CA ASP A 74 1.87 -1.07 -8.90
C ASP A 74 2.98 -1.95 -9.47
N ARG A 75 3.58 -2.82 -8.64
CA ARG A 75 4.57 -3.83 -9.09
C ARG A 75 4.03 -4.87 -10.05
N TYR A 76 2.74 -5.18 -9.93
CA TYR A 76 2.09 -6.11 -10.85
C TYR A 76 1.86 -5.47 -12.22
N LEU A 77 1.58 -4.16 -12.25
CA LEU A 77 1.34 -3.40 -13.47
C LEU A 77 2.64 -2.95 -14.14
N ASP A 78 3.66 -2.60 -13.36
CA ASP A 78 4.97 -2.14 -13.83
C ASP A 78 6.09 -3.05 -13.28
N PRO A 79 6.64 -3.95 -14.11
CA PRO A 79 7.70 -4.86 -13.69
C PRO A 79 9.06 -4.16 -13.47
N PHE A 80 9.20 -2.90 -13.89
CA PHE A 80 10.42 -2.10 -13.75
C PHE A 80 10.28 -1.10 -12.60
N ASP A 81 10.02 -1.62 -11.39
CA ASP A 81 9.60 -0.90 -10.17
C ASP A 81 10.65 0.02 -9.51
N ASP A 82 11.63 0.52 -10.27
CA ASP A 82 12.71 1.40 -9.80
C ASP A 82 13.47 0.87 -8.58
N ARG A 83 13.60 -0.45 -8.47
CA ARG A 83 14.40 -1.07 -7.41
C ARG A 83 15.84 -0.56 -7.49
N PRO A 84 16.47 -0.24 -6.33
CA PRO A 84 17.85 0.24 -6.33
C PRO A 84 18.80 -0.71 -7.05
N PHE A 85 19.55 -0.16 -7.99
CA PHE A 85 20.53 -0.90 -8.75
C PHE A 85 21.78 -1.15 -7.91
N SER A 86 22.31 -2.38 -8.00
CA SER A 86 23.59 -2.77 -7.43
C SER A 86 24.29 -3.72 -8.40
N PRO A 87 25.55 -3.46 -8.80
CA PRO A 87 26.28 -4.36 -9.68
C PRO A 87 26.36 -5.79 -9.15
N ALA A 88 26.51 -5.96 -7.84
CA ALA A 88 26.55 -7.28 -7.22
C ALA A 88 25.20 -8.00 -7.29
N ALA A 89 24.10 -7.27 -7.04
CA ALA A 89 22.75 -7.83 -7.14
C ALA A 89 22.39 -8.16 -8.59
N TRP A 90 22.77 -7.30 -9.53
CA TRP A 90 22.57 -7.48 -10.97
C TRP A 90 23.30 -8.74 -11.49
N ALA A 91 24.57 -8.89 -11.12
CA ALA A 91 25.38 -10.05 -11.52
C ALA A 91 24.86 -11.37 -10.92
N ALA A 92 24.30 -11.33 -9.70
CA ALA A 92 23.73 -12.50 -9.04
C ALA A 92 22.30 -12.83 -9.49
N ALA A 93 21.61 -11.89 -10.13
CA ALA A 93 20.23 -12.04 -10.58
C ALA A 93 20.15 -12.77 -11.93
N ASP A 94 19.09 -13.56 -12.07
CA ASP A 94 18.57 -13.99 -13.37
C ASP A 94 17.83 -12.83 -14.06
N GLU A 95 17.27 -13.08 -15.23
CA GLU A 95 16.68 -12.04 -16.08
C GLU A 95 15.48 -11.37 -15.38
N ARG A 96 14.64 -12.17 -14.70
CA ARG A 96 13.50 -11.66 -13.92
C ARG A 96 13.93 -10.86 -12.70
N GLY A 97 15.07 -11.20 -12.09
CA GLY A 97 15.64 -10.43 -10.99
C GLY A 97 16.23 -9.09 -11.44
N ARG A 98 16.71 -8.99 -12.68
CA ARG A 98 17.29 -7.77 -13.27
C ARG A 98 16.23 -6.73 -13.68
N GLY A 99 15.08 -7.18 -14.20
CA GLY A 99 13.98 -6.30 -14.63
C GLY A 99 13.66 -5.18 -13.63
N PRO A 100 13.31 -5.48 -12.37
CA PRO A 100 13.04 -4.49 -11.32
C PRO A 100 14.10 -3.39 -11.15
N MET A 101 15.38 -3.69 -11.43
CA MET A 101 16.50 -2.74 -11.28
C MET A 101 16.83 -1.96 -12.56
N ALA A 102 16.25 -2.32 -13.71
CA ALA A 102 16.71 -1.86 -15.02
C ALA A 102 16.61 -0.34 -15.21
N ARG A 103 15.55 0.30 -14.73
CA ARG A 103 15.41 1.76 -14.80
C ARG A 103 16.43 2.49 -13.93
N ASP A 104 16.71 1.98 -12.74
CA ASP A 104 17.73 2.57 -11.89
C ASP A 104 19.14 2.32 -12.47
N ALA A 105 19.37 1.16 -13.08
CA ALA A 105 20.60 0.86 -13.82
C ALA A 105 20.88 1.89 -14.93
N ILE A 106 19.85 2.30 -15.69
CA ILE A 106 19.97 3.34 -16.73
C ILE A 106 20.43 4.68 -16.13
N ARG A 107 20.00 5.04 -14.92
CA ARG A 107 20.46 6.28 -14.25
C ARG A 107 21.97 6.28 -13.98
N HIS A 108 22.59 5.10 -13.89
CA HIS A 108 24.05 4.93 -13.77
C HIS A 108 24.79 4.91 -15.11
N LEU A 109 24.07 5.01 -16.23
CA LEU A 109 24.60 4.99 -17.60
C LEU A 109 24.28 6.29 -18.36
N PRO A 110 24.65 7.48 -17.84
CA PRO A 110 24.45 8.72 -18.58
C PRO A 110 25.26 8.72 -19.89
N ALA A 111 24.83 9.55 -20.85
CA ALA A 111 25.57 9.75 -22.09
C ALA A 111 27.04 10.15 -21.81
N GLY A 112 27.96 9.56 -22.57
CA GLY A 112 29.41 9.70 -22.38
C GLY A 112 30.04 8.64 -21.48
N THR A 113 29.25 7.79 -20.80
CA THR A 113 29.77 6.67 -20.00
C THR A 113 30.63 5.75 -20.89
N PRO A 114 31.88 5.44 -20.52
CA PRO A 114 32.73 4.57 -21.32
C PRO A 114 32.22 3.12 -21.27
N LYS A 115 32.36 2.39 -22.37
CA LYS A 115 31.95 0.99 -22.51
C LYS A 115 32.52 0.07 -21.43
N GLU A 116 33.76 0.32 -21.01
CA GLU A 116 34.41 -0.42 -19.92
C GLU A 116 33.63 -0.26 -18.60
N ARG A 117 33.10 0.95 -18.34
CA ARG A 117 32.28 1.20 -17.15
C ARG A 117 30.94 0.49 -17.24
N VAL A 118 30.33 0.40 -18.43
CA VAL A 118 29.10 -0.38 -18.63
C VAL A 118 29.35 -1.85 -18.30
N ARG A 119 30.47 -2.40 -18.79
CA ARG A 119 30.88 -3.78 -18.51
C ARG A 119 31.12 -4.04 -17.02
N GLU A 120 31.74 -3.10 -16.31
CA GLU A 120 31.93 -3.20 -14.86
C GLU A 120 30.60 -3.22 -14.09
N LEU A 121 29.60 -2.46 -14.55
CA LEU A 121 28.31 -2.33 -13.87
C LEU A 121 27.36 -3.48 -14.18
N LEU A 122 27.22 -3.84 -15.46
CA LEU A 122 26.20 -4.76 -15.96
C LEU A 122 26.74 -6.11 -16.42
N GLY A 123 28.05 -6.27 -16.53
CA GLY A 123 28.68 -7.40 -17.20
C GLY A 123 28.76 -7.21 -18.72
N GLU A 124 29.28 -8.22 -19.42
CA GLU A 124 29.28 -8.22 -20.89
C GLU A 124 27.86 -8.29 -21.41
N GLY A 125 27.54 -7.37 -22.33
CA GLY A 125 26.28 -7.38 -23.05
C GLY A 125 26.32 -8.29 -24.27
N GLU A 126 25.15 -8.76 -24.68
CA GLU A 126 25.02 -9.55 -25.91
C GLU A 126 24.90 -8.62 -27.12
N PRO A 127 25.45 -9.01 -28.29
CA PRO A 127 25.20 -8.25 -29.52
C PRO A 127 23.73 -8.39 -29.92
N PRO A 128 23.15 -7.36 -30.57
CA PRO A 128 21.78 -7.43 -31.10
C PRO A 128 21.64 -8.52 -32.16
N SER A 129 20.40 -8.93 -32.40
CA SER A 129 20.04 -9.81 -33.51
C SER A 129 20.55 -9.24 -34.84
N ARG A 130 21.11 -10.12 -35.67
CA ARG A 130 21.66 -9.75 -36.98
C ARG A 130 20.63 -9.95 -38.08
N ASP A 131 20.22 -8.87 -38.74
CA ASP A 131 19.50 -8.89 -40.01
C ASP A 131 20.46 -8.64 -41.18
N PRO A 132 20.23 -9.17 -42.39
CA PRO A 132 21.05 -8.88 -43.57
C PRO A 132 21.22 -7.38 -43.89
N ARG A 133 20.33 -6.53 -43.37
CA ARG A 133 20.31 -5.07 -43.59
C ARG A 133 20.93 -4.28 -42.42
N GLY A 134 21.37 -4.95 -41.36
CA GLY A 134 22.02 -4.32 -40.19
C GLY A 134 21.58 -4.91 -38.83
N PRO A 135 22.08 -4.33 -37.73
CA PRO A 135 21.64 -4.71 -36.39
C PRO A 135 20.18 -4.29 -36.17
N VAL A 136 19.40 -5.19 -35.58
CA VAL A 136 18.01 -4.95 -35.19
C VAL A 136 17.80 -5.29 -33.72
N ASP A 137 16.81 -4.67 -33.09
CA ASP A 137 16.38 -5.01 -31.73
C ASP A 137 15.73 -6.40 -31.67
N GLY A 138 15.15 -6.75 -30.52
CA GLY A 138 14.45 -8.03 -30.32
C GLY A 138 13.25 -8.24 -31.26
N TYR A 139 12.77 -7.18 -31.90
CA TYR A 139 11.54 -7.13 -32.70
C TYR A 139 11.77 -6.85 -34.18
N GLY A 140 13.04 -6.74 -34.60
CA GLY A 140 13.39 -6.45 -35.99
C GLY A 140 13.39 -4.95 -36.34
N VAL A 141 13.27 -4.05 -35.36
CA VAL A 141 13.43 -2.61 -35.57
C VAL A 141 14.91 -2.29 -35.73
N ARG A 142 15.25 -1.48 -36.74
CA ARG A 142 16.65 -1.12 -37.01
C ARG A 142 17.23 -0.29 -35.87
N LEU A 143 18.44 -0.66 -35.46
CA LEU A 143 19.24 0.11 -34.52
C LEU A 143 20.17 1.03 -35.32
N ASP A 144 20.08 2.33 -35.10
CA ASP A 144 20.86 3.34 -35.83
C ASP A 144 22.25 3.60 -35.22
N HIS A 145 22.64 2.80 -34.22
CA HIS A 145 23.88 2.97 -33.49
C HIS A 145 24.97 1.98 -33.94
N PRO A 146 26.24 2.42 -34.06
CA PRO A 146 27.36 1.58 -34.50
C PRO A 146 27.50 0.28 -33.72
N GLU A 147 27.23 0.35 -32.42
CA GLU A 147 27.22 -0.79 -31.53
C GLU A 147 26.10 -0.64 -30.50
N THR A 148 25.47 -1.76 -30.17
CA THR A 148 24.48 -1.84 -29.11
C THR A 148 24.76 -3.10 -28.31
N TRP A 149 24.62 -3.01 -27.00
CA TRP A 149 24.61 -4.14 -26.09
C TRP A 149 23.20 -4.39 -25.59
N VAL A 150 22.85 -5.66 -25.51
CA VAL A 150 21.51 -6.12 -25.14
C VAL A 150 21.62 -6.96 -23.87
N TYR A 151 20.71 -6.72 -22.94
CA TYR A 151 20.52 -7.51 -21.73
C TYR A 151 19.07 -7.94 -21.65
N TRP A 152 18.79 -9.23 -21.81
CA TRP A 152 17.43 -9.77 -21.66
C TRP A 152 16.98 -9.69 -20.21
N LEU A 153 15.79 -9.15 -20.00
CA LEU A 153 15.13 -8.94 -18.71
C LEU A 153 13.98 -9.92 -18.48
N GLY A 154 13.76 -10.86 -19.41
CA GLY A 154 12.72 -11.88 -19.34
C GLY A 154 11.39 -11.46 -19.96
N CYS A 155 10.46 -12.41 -19.95
CA CYS A 155 9.07 -12.24 -20.40
C CYS A 155 8.19 -11.67 -19.27
N TRP A 156 7.46 -10.60 -19.58
CA TRP A 156 6.56 -9.85 -18.68
C TRP A 156 5.16 -9.67 -19.28
N SER A 157 4.63 -10.72 -19.91
CA SER A 157 3.30 -10.76 -20.57
C SER A 157 2.09 -10.77 -19.62
N GLY A 158 2.23 -10.24 -18.40
CA GLY A 158 1.12 -10.12 -17.43
C GLY A 158 0.06 -9.09 -17.81
N LEU A 159 -1.09 -9.09 -17.11
CA LEU A 159 -2.28 -8.21 -17.32
C LEU A 159 -2.04 -6.69 -17.12
N GLY A 160 -0.78 -6.23 -17.05
CA GLY A 160 -0.44 -4.81 -16.97
C GLY A 160 -0.49 -4.11 -18.33
N PRO A 161 -0.62 -2.77 -18.37
CA PRO A 161 -0.72 -2.00 -19.61
C PRO A 161 0.53 -2.05 -20.51
N TYR A 162 1.61 -2.64 -20.02
CA TYR A 162 2.91 -2.70 -20.70
C TYR A 162 3.25 -4.07 -21.29
N GLY A 163 2.39 -5.10 -21.12
CA GLY A 163 2.63 -6.50 -21.47
C GLY A 163 3.74 -6.75 -22.50
N PHE A 164 4.95 -7.00 -21.98
CA PHE A 164 6.13 -7.26 -22.79
C PHE A 164 6.27 -8.77 -22.91
N ASP A 165 6.06 -9.34 -24.11
CA ASP A 165 6.34 -10.75 -24.36
C ASP A 165 7.83 -11.04 -24.14
N ASP A 166 8.70 -10.08 -24.48
CA ASP A 166 10.09 -10.03 -24.06
C ASP A 166 10.51 -8.61 -23.68
N ALA A 167 11.35 -8.46 -22.66
CA ALA A 167 11.90 -7.17 -22.29
C ALA A 167 13.42 -7.19 -22.35
N PHE A 168 14.00 -6.08 -22.78
CA PHE A 168 15.43 -5.90 -22.94
C PHE A 168 15.86 -4.53 -22.42
N LEU A 169 17.06 -4.48 -21.83
CA LEU A 169 17.80 -3.24 -21.64
C LEU A 169 18.81 -3.11 -22.78
N TYR A 170 18.68 -2.02 -23.54
CA TYR A 170 19.59 -1.66 -24.62
C TYR A 170 20.56 -0.59 -24.14
N VAL A 171 21.84 -0.77 -24.43
CA VAL A 171 22.87 0.25 -24.25
C VAL A 171 23.51 0.53 -25.60
N HIS A 172 23.29 1.74 -26.12
CA HIS A 172 23.78 2.17 -27.42
C HIS A 172 25.10 2.90 -27.27
N PHE A 173 26.07 2.56 -28.12
CA PHE A 173 27.38 3.17 -28.13
C PHE A 173 27.62 4.00 -29.39
N GLY A 174 28.24 5.16 -29.21
CA GLY A 174 28.79 5.97 -30.28
C GLY A 174 30.07 5.36 -30.87
N PRO A 175 30.58 5.93 -31.98
CA PRO A 175 31.79 5.46 -32.64
C PRO A 175 33.06 5.57 -31.77
N ASP A 176 33.01 6.36 -30.70
CA ASP A 176 34.08 6.53 -29.70
C ASP A 176 34.00 5.52 -28.53
N GLY A 177 33.06 4.56 -28.59
CA GLY A 177 32.87 3.55 -27.55
C GLY A 177 32.22 4.11 -26.28
N ARG A 178 31.49 5.22 -26.36
CA ARG A 178 30.76 5.81 -25.22
C ARG A 178 29.26 5.65 -25.38
N VAL A 179 28.56 5.53 -24.25
CA VAL A 179 27.09 5.47 -24.22
C VAL A 179 26.52 6.73 -24.84
N VAL A 180 25.61 6.57 -25.80
CA VAL A 180 24.81 7.67 -26.38
C VAL A 180 23.38 7.65 -25.85
N ALA A 181 22.85 6.45 -25.62
CA ALA A 181 21.52 6.24 -25.07
C ALA A 181 21.47 4.88 -24.35
N ALA A 182 20.60 4.77 -23.34
CA ALA A 182 20.25 3.51 -22.71
C ALA A 182 18.75 3.51 -22.41
N GLU A 183 18.08 2.42 -22.73
CA GLU A 183 16.62 2.31 -22.63
C GLU A 183 16.18 0.89 -22.27
N VAL A 184 15.04 0.80 -21.60
CA VAL A 184 14.30 -0.46 -21.47
C VAL A 184 13.23 -0.43 -22.53
N ASN A 185 13.20 -1.46 -23.37
CA ASN A 185 12.17 -1.64 -24.37
C ASN A 185 11.76 -3.11 -24.42
N GLY A 186 10.57 -3.34 -24.96
CA GLY A 186 10.01 -4.65 -25.15
C GLY A 186 8.83 -4.56 -26.10
N GLY A 187 8.24 -5.69 -26.39
CA GLY A 187 7.11 -5.87 -27.30
C GLY A 187 6.49 -7.24 -27.14
#